data_AF-A0A6F7VXG6-F1
#
_entry.id   AF-A0A6F7VXG6-F1
#
_cell.length_a   1.000
_cell.length_b   1.000
_cell.length_c   1.000
_cell.angle_alpha   90.00
_cell.angle_beta   90.00
_cell.angle_gamma   90.00
#
_symmetry.space_group_name_H-M   'P 1'
#
loop_
_entity.id
_entity.type
_entity.pdbx_description
1 polymer ?
#
loop_
_entity_poly.entity_id
_entity_poly.type
_entity_poly.pdbx_seq_one_letter_code
_entity_poly.pdbx_strand_id
1 'polypeptide(L)'
;MNGQPQGTAAHPQIAGWIASDAGQHKEPERIYRLGISAARQAEDYTLAGNVAGSLAYQFSNTGRESEGLRLAQAAFNDARAEAPPKARALYLDRVAWAHTKAGQALSEDSDGTESPAYLYWVDAGELRVMESRVYTELHRPLRAVPLLREVLSEYDATRTREMALYLSWLAVALADANEANAIAQPFRA
;
A
#
# COMPACT_ATOMS: atom_id res chain seq x y z
N MET A 1 14.68 32.97 29.25
CA MET A 1 15.60 32.06 28.55
C MET A 1 15.35 30.65 29.07
N ASN A 2 14.78 29.78 28.25
CA ASN A 2 14.98 28.33 28.31
C ASN A 2 14.58 27.78 26.94
N GLY A 3 15.60 27.44 26.15
CA GLY A 3 15.48 27.08 24.74
C GLY A 3 14.87 25.70 24.57
N GLN A 4 13.91 25.61 23.66
CA GLN A 4 13.47 24.33 23.12
C GLN A 4 14.55 23.77 22.19
N PRO A 5 14.85 22.46 22.23
CA PRO A 5 15.76 21.83 21.28
C PRO A 5 15.04 21.63 19.94
N GLN A 6 14.95 22.69 19.13
CA GLN A 6 14.43 22.65 17.75
C GLN A 6 15.48 22.13 16.73
N GLY A 7 16.45 21.32 17.18
CA GLY A 7 17.73 21.17 16.48
C GLY A 7 17.99 19.88 15.69
N THR A 8 17.29 18.77 15.93
CA THR A 8 17.80 17.45 15.47
C THR A 8 16.83 16.59 14.65
N ALA A 9 15.55 16.93 14.55
CA ALA A 9 14.55 16.07 13.89
C ALA A 9 14.50 16.17 12.35
N ALA A 10 15.03 17.25 11.75
CA ALA A 10 14.95 17.47 10.30
C ALA A 10 15.95 16.65 9.46
N HIS A 11 17.01 16.13 10.09
CA HIS A 11 18.14 15.54 9.38
C HIS A 11 17.87 14.16 8.73
N PRO A 12 17.19 13.20 9.37
CA PRO A 12 17.02 11.86 8.79
C PRO A 12 16.06 11.84 7.60
N GLN A 13 14.98 12.64 7.65
CA GLN A 13 13.99 12.72 6.58
C GLN A 13 14.59 13.39 5.34
N ILE A 14 15.30 14.51 5.50
CA ILE A 14 15.94 15.23 4.38
C ILE A 14 17.13 14.44 3.81
N ALA A 15 17.97 13.84 4.67
CA ALA A 15 19.07 12.99 4.21
C ALA A 15 18.55 11.74 3.47
N GLY A 16 17.44 11.16 3.92
CA GLY A 16 16.80 10.04 3.25
C GLY A 16 16.18 10.42 1.91
N TRP A 17 15.56 11.60 1.79
CA TRP A 17 15.06 12.13 0.51
C TRP A 17 16.20 12.38 -0.48
N ILE A 18 17.28 13.06 -0.05
CA ILE A 18 18.46 13.34 -0.89
C ILE A 18 19.15 12.04 -1.33
N ALA A 19 19.29 11.06 -0.43
CA ALA A 19 19.94 9.80 -0.77
C ALA A 19 19.06 8.91 -1.67
N SER A 20 17.74 9.04 -1.59
CA SER A 20 16.80 8.37 -2.50
C SER A 20 16.81 9.01 -3.90
N ASP A 21 16.94 10.34 -4.00
CA ASP A 21 17.09 11.06 -5.28
C ASP A 21 18.45 10.75 -5.96
N ALA A 22 19.46 10.34 -5.19
CA ALA A 22 20.79 9.99 -5.69
C ALA A 22 20.91 8.54 -6.24
N GLY A 23 19.84 7.76 -6.27
CA GLY A 23 19.84 6.39 -6.85
C GLY A 23 20.63 5.35 -6.06
N GLN A 24 21.06 5.65 -4.83
CA GLN A 24 21.78 4.70 -3.98
C GLN A 24 20.79 3.99 -3.05
N HIS A 25 20.33 2.78 -3.40
CA HIS A 25 19.25 2.13 -2.66
C HIS A 25 19.63 1.48 -1.31
N LYS A 26 20.93 1.28 -0.99
CA LYS A 26 21.36 0.51 0.21
C LYS A 26 21.79 1.34 1.42
N GLU A 27 22.39 2.50 1.23
CA GLU A 27 22.80 3.40 2.33
C GLU A 27 21.61 4.14 3.01
N PRO A 28 20.54 4.57 2.30
CA PRO A 28 19.43 5.30 2.90
C PRO A 28 18.62 4.44 3.88
N GLU A 29 18.40 3.17 3.57
CA GLU A 29 17.61 2.27 4.43
C GLU A 29 18.25 2.12 5.82
N ARG A 30 19.58 1.99 5.87
CA ARG A 30 20.32 1.91 7.13
C ARG A 30 20.15 3.18 7.96
N ILE A 31 20.22 4.34 7.32
CA ILE A 31 20.03 5.65 7.98
C ILE A 31 18.59 5.77 8.52
N TYR A 32 17.59 5.39 7.74
CA TYR A 32 16.20 5.37 8.19
C TYR A 32 16.01 4.45 9.39
N ARG A 33 16.54 3.21 9.36
CA ARG A 33 16.44 2.25 10.48
C ARG A 33 17.14 2.76 11.74
N LEU A 34 18.29 3.42 11.60
CA LEU A 34 18.97 4.05 12.72
C LEU A 34 18.13 5.20 13.30
N GLY A 35 17.54 6.04 12.45
CA GLY A 35 16.64 7.13 12.85
C GLY A 35 15.39 6.63 13.60
N ILE A 36 14.77 5.55 13.13
CA ILE A 36 13.64 4.90 13.82
C ILE A 36 14.07 4.41 15.20
N SER A 37 15.23 3.75 15.28
CA SER A 37 15.74 3.20 16.54
C SER A 37 16.07 4.30 17.55
N ALA A 38 16.66 5.40 17.09
CA ALA A 38 16.98 6.56 17.91
C ALA A 38 15.71 7.28 18.40
N ALA A 39 14.73 7.49 17.52
CA ALA A 39 13.45 8.10 17.89
C ALA A 39 12.69 7.26 18.93
N ARG A 40 12.68 5.93 18.78
CA ARG A 40 12.10 5.01 19.77
C ARG A 40 12.84 5.04 21.11
N GLN A 41 14.17 5.09 21.11
CA GLN A 41 14.97 5.23 22.33
C GLN A 41 14.72 6.57 23.05
N ALA A 42 14.36 7.60 22.30
CA ALA A 42 13.96 8.90 22.84
C ALA A 42 12.47 8.98 23.21
N GLU A 43 11.71 7.88 23.08
CA GLU A 43 10.26 7.83 23.27
C GLU A 43 9.48 8.82 22.39
N ASP A 44 10.07 9.26 21.28
CA ASP A 44 9.41 10.11 20.29
C ASP A 44 8.75 9.25 19.21
N TYR A 45 7.61 8.65 19.57
CA TYR A 45 6.84 7.76 18.69
C TYR A 45 6.28 8.50 17.47
N THR A 46 6.07 9.81 17.56
CA THR A 46 5.66 10.64 16.41
C THR A 46 6.81 10.73 15.40
N LEU A 47 8.04 11.02 15.85
CA LEU A 47 9.20 11.02 14.97
C LEU A 47 9.48 9.63 14.41
N ALA A 48 9.38 8.59 15.23
CA ALA A 48 9.54 7.20 14.78
C ALA A 48 8.55 6.85 13.67
N GLY A 49 7.27 7.22 13.82
CA GLY A 49 6.24 7.03 12.80
C GLY A 49 6.52 7.79 11.50
N ASN A 50 7.02 9.03 11.57
CA ASN A 50 7.39 9.81 10.37
C ASN A 50 8.58 9.17 9.61
N VAL A 51 9.64 8.83 10.32
CA VAL A 51 10.84 8.22 9.73
C VAL A 51 10.51 6.84 9.13
N ALA A 52 9.70 6.03 9.83
CA ALA A 52 9.24 4.73 9.33
C ALA A 52 8.29 4.87 8.12
N GLY A 53 7.34 5.82 8.16
CA GLY A 53 6.44 6.10 7.04
C GLY A 53 7.18 6.61 5.79
N SER A 54 8.27 7.35 5.97
CA SER A 54 9.14 7.78 4.87
C SER A 54 9.89 6.61 4.22
N LEU A 55 10.43 5.69 5.03
CA LEU A 55 11.06 4.46 4.52
C LEU A 55 10.03 3.56 3.81
N ALA A 56 8.82 3.44 4.36
CA ALA A 56 7.72 2.70 3.76
C ALA A 56 7.35 3.26 2.37
N TYR A 57 7.32 4.59 2.25
CA TYR A 57 7.09 5.26 0.97
C TYR A 57 8.21 4.96 -0.05
N GLN A 58 9.47 4.93 0.39
CA GLN A 58 10.59 4.55 -0.47
C GLN A 58 10.41 3.12 -1.00
N PHE A 59 10.15 2.15 -0.12
CA PHE A 59 9.93 0.74 -0.52
C PHE A 59 8.75 0.58 -1.47
N SER A 60 7.66 1.31 -1.22
CA SER A 60 6.48 1.32 -2.09
C SER A 60 6.79 1.81 -3.51
N ASN A 61 7.87 2.58 -3.70
CA ASN A 61 8.24 3.15 -4.99
C ASN A 61 9.46 2.47 -5.65
N THR A 62 10.14 1.55 -4.97
CA THR A 62 11.39 0.92 -5.45
C THR A 62 11.30 -0.60 -5.64
N GLY A 63 10.09 -1.14 -5.88
CA GLY A 63 9.88 -2.57 -6.14
C GLY A 63 9.86 -3.46 -4.89
N ARG A 64 9.64 -2.88 -3.71
CA ARG A 64 9.46 -3.57 -2.42
C ARG A 64 8.07 -3.27 -1.85
N GLU A 65 7.05 -3.31 -2.69
CA GLU A 65 5.72 -2.79 -2.37
C GLU A 65 5.06 -3.51 -1.18
N SER A 66 5.18 -4.84 -1.09
CA SER A 66 4.65 -5.62 0.03
C SER A 66 5.33 -5.26 1.36
N GLU A 67 6.64 -5.03 1.34
CA GLU A 67 7.38 -4.61 2.52
C GLU A 67 7.08 -3.17 2.91
N GLY A 68 6.91 -2.29 1.92
CA GLY A 68 6.45 -0.91 2.10
C GLY A 68 5.09 -0.85 2.78
N LEU A 69 4.13 -1.68 2.35
CA LEU A 69 2.81 -1.75 2.96
C LEU A 69 2.87 -2.19 4.42
N ARG A 70 3.55 -3.31 4.71
CA ARG A 70 3.69 -3.80 6.08
C ARG A 70 4.36 -2.75 7.00
N LEU A 71 5.38 -2.06 6.49
CA LEU A 71 6.06 -1.02 7.25
C LEU A 71 5.19 0.22 7.48
N ALA A 72 4.41 0.65 6.48
CA ALA A 72 3.47 1.76 6.63
C ALA A 72 2.41 1.47 7.70
N GLN A 73 1.85 0.25 7.69
CA GLN A 73 0.83 -0.16 8.65
C GLN A 73 1.40 -0.26 10.07
N ALA A 74 2.60 -0.81 10.23
CA ALA A 74 3.29 -0.83 11.51
C ALA A 74 3.59 0.59 12.03
N ALA A 75 4.09 1.48 11.16
CA ALA A 75 4.38 2.87 11.52
C ALA A 75 3.13 3.61 11.99
N PHE A 76 1.99 3.42 11.31
CA PHE A 76 0.72 3.99 11.73
C PHE A 76 0.25 3.42 13.06
N ASN A 77 0.25 2.09 13.22
CA ASN A 77 -0.25 1.44 14.43
C ASN A 77 0.58 1.77 15.67
N ASP A 78 1.91 1.88 15.53
CA ASP A 78 2.80 2.26 16.62
C ASP A 78 2.59 3.73 17.04
N ALA A 79 2.41 4.65 16.08
CA ALA A 79 2.36 6.08 16.36
C ALA A 79 0.95 6.62 16.65
N ARG A 80 -0.12 5.93 16.23
CA ARG A 80 -1.51 6.49 16.21
C ARG A 80 -2.04 6.95 17.56
N ALA A 81 -1.59 6.36 18.66
CA ALA A 81 -2.06 6.70 20.00
C ALA A 81 -1.62 8.11 20.43
N GLU A 82 -0.40 8.50 20.06
CA GLU A 82 0.26 9.72 20.54
C GLU A 82 0.44 10.77 19.45
N ALA A 83 0.43 10.35 18.18
CA ALA A 83 0.65 11.24 17.05
C ALA A 83 -0.43 12.33 16.95
N PRO A 84 -0.05 13.61 16.76
CA PRO A 84 -1.00 14.68 16.48
C PRO A 84 -1.85 14.40 15.23
N PRO A 85 -3.06 14.99 15.10
CA PRO A 85 -3.97 14.71 14.00
C PRO A 85 -3.35 14.84 12.59
N LYS A 86 -2.52 15.87 12.37
CA LYS A 86 -1.83 16.06 11.08
C LYS A 86 -0.80 14.97 10.77
N ALA A 87 -0.10 14.48 11.79
CA ALA A 87 0.87 13.39 11.64
C ALA A 87 0.14 12.07 11.32
N ARG A 88 -0.96 11.77 12.01
CA ARG A 88 -1.81 10.62 11.69
C ARG A 88 -2.35 10.66 10.27
N ALA A 89 -2.80 11.82 9.80
CA ALA A 89 -3.26 12.00 8.43
C ALA A 89 -2.15 11.68 7.41
N LEU A 90 -0.92 12.14 7.65
CA LEU A 90 0.22 11.80 6.81
C LEU A 90 0.51 10.30 6.81
N TYR A 91 0.42 9.61 7.95
CA TYR A 91 0.68 8.16 8.00
C TYR A 91 -0.40 7.36 7.27
N LEU A 92 -1.67 7.76 7.41
CA LEU A 92 -2.77 7.16 6.66
C LEU A 92 -2.61 7.36 5.15
N ASP A 93 -2.13 8.53 4.71
CA ASP A 93 -1.75 8.76 3.31
C ASP A 93 -0.68 7.77 2.85
N ARG A 94 0.36 7.53 3.67
CA ARG A 94 1.40 6.53 3.33
C ARG A 94 0.86 5.10 3.27
N VAL A 95 -0.05 4.71 4.15
CA VAL A 95 -0.73 3.40 4.11
C VAL A 95 -1.54 3.25 2.83
N ALA A 96 -2.38 4.25 2.51
CA ALA A 96 -3.19 4.25 1.30
C ALA A 96 -2.33 4.20 0.01
N TRP A 97 -1.22 4.95 0.00
CA TRP A 97 -0.26 4.89 -1.10
C TRP A 97 0.36 3.49 -1.24
N ALA A 98 0.77 2.89 -0.13
CA ALA A 98 1.38 1.56 -0.15
C ALA A 98 0.40 0.49 -0.65
N HIS A 99 -0.87 0.54 -0.25
CA HIS A 99 -1.93 -0.30 -0.82
C HIS A 99 -2.05 -0.13 -2.34
N THR A 100 -2.07 1.12 -2.79
CA THR A 100 -2.13 1.45 -4.22
C THR A 100 -0.95 0.85 -4.99
N LYS A 101 0.26 0.95 -4.43
CA LYS A 101 1.49 0.45 -5.06
C LYS A 101 1.58 -1.08 -5.04
N ALA A 102 1.24 -1.70 -3.92
CA ALA A 102 1.18 -3.16 -3.78
C ALA A 102 0.15 -3.77 -4.73
N GLY A 103 -0.83 -2.99 -5.17
CA GLY A 103 -1.99 -3.54 -5.85
C GLY A 103 -2.72 -4.48 -4.92
N GLN A 104 -2.77 -4.13 -3.63
CA GLN A 104 -3.68 -4.72 -2.65
C GLN A 104 -4.82 -3.76 -2.33
N ALA A 105 -6.07 -4.21 -2.49
CA ALA A 105 -7.18 -3.55 -1.81
C ALA A 105 -6.97 -3.70 -0.29
N LEU A 106 -7.62 -2.87 0.55
CA LEU A 106 -7.52 -3.02 2.01
C LEU A 106 -8.08 -4.41 2.40
N SER A 107 -7.21 -5.41 2.44
CA SER A 107 -7.48 -6.78 2.87
C SER A 107 -6.65 -7.00 4.12
N GLU A 108 -7.19 -6.59 5.27
CA GLU A 108 -6.67 -7.03 6.57
C GLU A 108 -7.31 -8.38 6.90
N ASP A 109 -6.81 -9.46 6.29
CA ASP A 109 -7.05 -10.80 6.83
C ASP A 109 -5.85 -11.15 7.72
N SER A 110 -6.09 -11.27 9.02
CA SER A 110 -5.05 -11.60 9.99
C SER A 110 -5.32 -12.99 10.53
N ASP A 111 -4.43 -13.93 10.21
CA ASP A 111 -4.44 -15.28 10.76
C ASP A 111 -4.54 -15.21 12.30
N GLY A 112 -5.60 -15.79 12.86
CA GLY A 112 -5.72 -16.02 14.31
C GLY A 112 -6.80 -15.24 15.08
N THR A 113 -7.60 -14.39 14.42
CA THR A 113 -8.80 -13.82 15.04
C THR A 113 -10.01 -14.68 14.69
N GLU A 114 -10.79 -15.12 15.68
CA GLU A 114 -12.02 -15.89 15.44
C GLU A 114 -12.98 -15.05 14.59
N SER A 115 -13.23 -15.48 13.35
CA SER A 115 -14.10 -14.76 12.42
C SER A 115 -15.54 -14.79 12.94
N PRO A 116 -16.24 -13.64 13.02
CA PRO A 116 -17.66 -13.62 13.33
C PRO A 116 -18.45 -14.60 12.47
N ALA A 117 -19.38 -15.34 13.06
CA ALA A 117 -20.12 -16.42 12.35
C ALA A 117 -20.85 -15.97 11.08
N TYR A 118 -21.20 -14.69 10.95
CA TYR A 118 -21.82 -14.14 9.74
C TYR A 118 -20.86 -14.01 8.54
N LEU A 119 -19.56 -14.12 8.74
CA LEU A 119 -18.51 -14.09 7.70
C LEU A 119 -18.17 -15.47 7.14
N TYR A 120 -18.96 -16.51 7.44
CA TYR A 120 -18.71 -17.88 6.96
C TYR A 120 -18.58 -18.02 5.43
N TRP A 121 -19.06 -17.04 4.67
CA TRP A 121 -19.02 -16.98 3.21
C TRP A 121 -17.81 -16.22 2.65
N VAL A 122 -17.05 -15.52 3.50
CA VAL A 122 -15.85 -14.77 3.11
C VAL A 122 -14.65 -15.69 3.28
N ASP A 123 -14.25 -16.30 2.16
CA ASP A 123 -13.00 -17.06 2.07
C ASP A 123 -11.95 -16.31 1.22
N ALA A 124 -10.77 -16.90 1.06
CA ALA A 124 -9.70 -16.31 0.26
C ALA A 124 -10.06 -16.13 -1.23
N GLY A 125 -11.04 -16.89 -1.76
CA GLY A 125 -11.58 -16.70 -3.10
C GLY A 125 -12.50 -15.49 -3.15
N GLU A 126 -13.39 -15.34 -2.16
CA GLU A 126 -14.32 -14.20 -2.07
C GLU A 126 -13.58 -12.87 -1.83
N LEU A 127 -12.53 -12.87 -1.02
CA LEU A 127 -11.66 -11.69 -0.85
C LEU A 127 -10.99 -11.28 -2.17
N ARG A 128 -10.54 -12.25 -2.98
CA ARG A 128 -9.99 -11.99 -4.33
C ARG A 128 -11.06 -11.43 -5.27
N VAL A 129 -12.30 -11.91 -5.20
CA VAL A 129 -13.43 -11.33 -5.94
C VAL A 129 -13.66 -9.86 -5.55
N MET A 130 -13.71 -9.57 -4.25
CA MET A 130 -13.91 -8.22 -3.73
C MET A 130 -12.78 -7.28 -4.15
N GLU A 131 -11.53 -7.74 -4.08
CA GLU A 131 -10.35 -6.99 -4.53
C GLU A 131 -10.39 -6.72 -6.03
N SER A 132 -10.74 -7.72 -6.84
CA SER A 132 -10.84 -7.58 -8.29
C SER A 132 -11.86 -6.50 -8.69
N ARG A 133 -12.99 -6.43 -7.97
CA ARG A 133 -14.00 -5.38 -8.15
C ARG A 133 -13.43 -4.00 -7.85
N VAL A 134 -12.72 -3.85 -6.74
CA VAL A 134 -12.10 -2.56 -6.38
C VAL A 134 -11.16 -2.09 -7.48
N TYR A 135 -10.34 -2.97 -8.06
CA TYR A 135 -9.45 -2.58 -9.15
C TYR A 135 -10.17 -2.20 -10.44
N THR A 136 -11.28 -2.87 -10.76
CA THR A 136 -12.12 -2.49 -11.89
C THR A 136 -12.71 -1.11 -11.70
N GLU A 137 -13.30 -0.81 -10.53
CA GLU A 137 -13.91 0.49 -10.23
C GLU A 137 -12.87 1.64 -10.18
N LEU A 138 -11.62 1.33 -9.83
CA LEU A 138 -10.51 2.30 -9.81
C LEU A 138 -9.82 2.47 -11.17
N HIS A 139 -10.31 1.85 -12.24
CA HIS A 139 -9.69 1.87 -13.58
C HIS A 139 -8.20 1.48 -13.52
N ARG A 140 -7.89 0.38 -12.82
CA ARG A 140 -6.54 -0.19 -12.71
C ARG A 140 -6.46 -1.52 -13.47
N PRO A 141 -6.54 -1.49 -14.81
CA PRO A 141 -6.70 -2.69 -15.64
C PRO A 141 -5.55 -3.69 -15.49
N LEU A 142 -4.31 -3.21 -15.28
CA LEU A 142 -3.13 -4.07 -15.09
C LEU A 142 -3.17 -4.90 -13.80
N ARG A 143 -4.02 -4.53 -12.83
CA ARG A 143 -4.25 -5.29 -11.59
C ARG A 143 -5.57 -6.07 -11.65
N ALA A 144 -6.64 -5.47 -12.18
CA ALA A 144 -7.95 -6.12 -12.29
C ALA A 144 -7.95 -7.34 -13.22
N VAL A 145 -7.39 -7.22 -14.44
CA VAL A 145 -7.43 -8.29 -15.46
C VAL A 145 -6.82 -9.62 -15.00
N PRO A 146 -5.59 -9.68 -14.43
CA PRO A 146 -5.03 -10.95 -13.97
C PRO A 146 -5.84 -11.57 -12.83
N LEU A 147 -6.30 -10.78 -11.86
CA LEU A 147 -7.12 -11.26 -10.74
C LEU A 147 -8.45 -11.84 -11.22
N LEU A 148 -9.16 -11.14 -12.11
CA LEU A 148 -10.44 -11.63 -12.66
C LEU A 148 -10.26 -12.92 -13.47
N ARG A 149 -9.16 -13.08 -14.20
CA ARG A 149 -8.85 -14.33 -14.92
C ARG A 149 -8.60 -15.49 -13.98
N GLU A 150 -7.89 -15.26 -12.89
CA GLU A 150 -7.65 -16.28 -11.86
C GLU A 150 -8.96 -16.69 -11.20
N VAL A 151 -9.76 -15.72 -10.72
CA VAL A 151 -11.09 -15.95 -10.15
C VAL A 151 -11.98 -16.76 -11.09
N LEU A 152 -12.05 -16.39 -12.37
CA LEU A 152 -12.87 -17.08 -13.38
C LEU A 152 -12.35 -18.48 -13.72
N SER A 153 -11.06 -18.75 -13.52
CA SER A 153 -10.48 -20.08 -13.77
C SER A 153 -10.78 -21.09 -12.65
N GLU A 154 -11.00 -20.60 -11.44
CA GLU A 154 -11.34 -21.40 -10.25
C GLU A 154 -12.86 -21.55 -10.07
N TYR A 155 -13.67 -20.74 -10.77
CA TYR A 155 -15.12 -20.69 -10.59
C TYR A 155 -15.86 -21.80 -11.37
N ASP A 156 -16.75 -22.52 -10.69
CA ASP A 156 -17.58 -23.55 -11.31
C ASP A 156 -18.67 -22.92 -12.22
N ALA A 157 -18.82 -23.46 -13.43
CA ALA A 157 -19.77 -23.02 -14.45
C ALA A 157 -21.24 -23.16 -14.04
N THR A 158 -21.53 -23.89 -12.96
CA THR A 158 -22.87 -24.00 -12.37
C THR A 158 -23.35 -22.71 -11.71
N ARG A 159 -22.44 -21.77 -11.38
CA ARG A 159 -22.75 -20.44 -10.79
C ARG A 159 -22.91 -19.36 -11.85
N THR A 160 -23.94 -19.51 -12.68
CA THR A 160 -24.11 -18.71 -13.91
C THR A 160 -24.27 -17.20 -13.64
N ARG A 161 -24.84 -16.80 -12.50
CA ARG A 161 -25.05 -15.39 -12.14
C ARG A 161 -23.73 -14.70 -11.80
N GLU A 162 -22.95 -15.31 -10.93
CA GLU A 162 -21.66 -14.83 -10.47
C GLU A 162 -20.67 -14.78 -11.64
N MET A 163 -20.67 -15.83 -12.47
CA MET A 163 -19.89 -15.89 -13.70
C MET A 163 -20.21 -14.71 -14.64
N ALA A 164 -21.49 -14.41 -14.86
CA ALA A 164 -21.91 -13.28 -15.70
C ALA A 164 -21.45 -11.93 -15.13
N LEU A 165 -21.51 -11.78 -13.80
CA LEU A 165 -21.03 -10.57 -13.12
C LEU A 165 -19.52 -10.39 -13.30
N TYR A 166 -18.72 -11.41 -13.02
CA TYR A 166 -17.26 -11.32 -13.11
C TYR A 166 -16.77 -11.17 -14.55
N LEU A 167 -17.43 -11.82 -15.51
CA LEU A 167 -17.16 -11.60 -16.93
C LEU A 167 -17.45 -10.15 -17.35
N SER A 168 -18.49 -9.51 -16.79
CA SER A 168 -18.77 -8.09 -17.07
C SER A 168 -17.66 -7.18 -16.55
N TRP A 169 -17.13 -7.44 -15.34
CA TRP A 169 -15.98 -6.71 -14.80
C TRP A 169 -14.71 -6.95 -15.61
N LEU A 170 -14.50 -8.17 -16.11
CA LEU A 170 -13.35 -8.48 -16.96
C LEU A 170 -13.44 -7.72 -18.28
N ALA A 171 -14.63 -7.63 -18.87
CA ALA A 171 -14.83 -6.85 -20.10
C ALA A 171 -14.49 -5.36 -19.90
N VAL A 172 -14.93 -4.76 -18.79
CA VAL A 172 -14.60 -3.37 -18.43
C VAL A 172 -13.09 -3.20 -18.25
N ALA A 173 -12.47 -4.06 -17.46
CA ALA A 173 -11.02 -3.98 -17.22
C ALA A 173 -10.19 -4.20 -18.49
N LEU A 174 -10.63 -5.05 -19.42
CA LEU A 174 -9.97 -5.24 -20.72
C LEU A 174 -10.14 -4.03 -21.65
N ALA A 175 -11.28 -3.35 -21.61
CA ALA A 175 -11.49 -2.11 -22.35
C ALA A 175 -10.51 -1.02 -21.88
N ASP A 176 -10.44 -0.80 -20.56
CA ASP A 176 -9.50 0.14 -19.94
C ASP A 176 -8.03 -0.23 -20.27
N ALA A 177 -7.69 -1.52 -20.28
CA ALA A 177 -6.35 -1.98 -20.65
C ALA A 177 -5.99 -1.60 -22.09
N ASN A 178 -6.95 -1.74 -23.00
CA ASN A 178 -6.75 -1.44 -24.42
C ASN A 178 -6.58 0.07 -24.64
N GLU A 179 -7.36 0.89 -23.93
CA GLU A 179 -7.19 2.35 -23.92
C GLU A 179 -5.82 2.78 -23.37
N ALA A 180 -5.40 2.20 -22.24
CA ALA A 180 -4.10 2.47 -21.64
C ALA A 180 -2.93 2.09 -22.58
N ASN A 181 -3.04 0.96 -23.28
CA ASN A 181 -2.03 0.53 -24.25
C ASN A 181 -2.00 1.45 -25.50
N ALA A 182 -3.15 1.95 -25.94
CA ALA A 182 -3.22 2.92 -27.03
C ALA A 182 -2.52 4.25 -26.68
N ILE A 183 -2.64 4.70 -25.42
CA ILE A 183 -1.93 5.90 -24.92
C ILE A 183 -0.42 5.64 -24.76
N ALA A 184 -0.02 4.43 -24.38
CA ALA A 184 1.38 4.08 -24.14
C ALA A 184 2.23 3.90 -25.42
N GLN A 185 1.60 3.75 -26.58
CA GLN A 185 2.31 3.77 -27.86
C GLN A 185 2.51 5.21 -28.32
N PRO A 186 3.74 5.75 -28.38
CA PRO A 186 3.96 7.08 -28.92
C PRO A 186 3.53 7.10 -30.39
N PHE A 187 2.81 8.16 -30.79
CA PHE A 187 2.51 8.44 -32.19
C PHE A 187 3.81 8.37 -33.01
N ARG A 188 3.98 7.30 -33.79
CA ARG A 188 5.04 7.24 -34.81
C ARG A 188 4.60 8.13 -35.96
N ALA A 189 5.17 9.34 -36.02
CA ALA A 189 5.20 10.19 -37.21
C ALA A 189 6.48 9.93 -37.99
#